data_AF-C6SJI8-F1
#
_entry.id   AF-C6SJI8-F1
#
_cell.length_a   1.000
_cell.length_b   1.000
_cell.length_c   1.000
_cell.angle_alpha   90.00
_cell.angle_beta   90.00
_cell.angle_gamma   90.00
#
_symmetry.space_group_name_H-M   'P 1'
#
loop_
_entity.id
_entity.type
_entity.pdbx_description
1 polymer ?
#
loop_
_entity_poly.entity_id
_entity_poly.type
_entity_poly.pdbx_seq_one_letter_code
_entity_poly.pdbx_strand_id
1 'polypeptide(L)'
;MQSYGLAVLSGRVKRERLSDYLQTQGSGDIYTITDRAGWHGNAYILPNGETINAEGANILYNGDTSQREGYTESGSLEEWRQEAARYAEGNSRLCLALGLSLAAPFLALLHEEGGGVHLAGSSSKGKTTAANLALSVWGSYEATKSNWDTTALGLQNAALARNDGFLALDEIGQTADPRRIPQMVYSVINGISKTQGAKDGGNRKQKTWRNLILSTGETNPESLIGDRAQWRAGNRARLPDIQAEAKHGIYDTLHGFTDGAKLSEHINRAAAKKYGTAGRALIRQILSDGKEAAAETIEATRARYLEALPPMEGQARRIVRRFTVLEYAAPITGLKAGGAAVMQCFHEWLEENGTGDRDAEAICSQLDDFIAQYADFPALPVVERKRRAIHHDRRQRQRARRL
;
A
#
# COMPACT_ATOMS: atom_id res chain seq x y z
N MET A 1 25.43 6.15 -28.01
CA MET A 1 25.58 4.98 -28.92
C MET A 1 26.83 4.18 -28.59
N GLN A 2 28.03 4.76 -28.69
CA GLN A 2 29.27 4.05 -28.28
C GLN A 2 29.29 3.68 -26.79
N SER A 3 28.77 4.54 -25.91
CA SER A 3 28.56 4.24 -24.47
C SER A 3 27.56 3.11 -24.19
N TYR A 4 26.80 2.68 -25.20
CA TYR A 4 25.83 1.57 -25.14
C TYR A 4 26.28 0.40 -26.03
N GLY A 5 27.59 0.31 -26.35
CA GLY A 5 28.18 -0.81 -27.10
C GLY A 5 28.03 -0.75 -28.62
N LEU A 6 27.41 0.30 -29.18
CA LEU A 6 27.29 0.44 -30.64
C LEU A 6 28.55 1.07 -31.23
N ALA A 7 29.20 0.35 -32.15
CA ALA A 7 30.32 0.87 -32.92
C ALA A 7 29.83 1.94 -33.91
N VAL A 8 30.14 3.20 -33.63
CA VAL A 8 29.86 4.33 -34.53
C VAL A 8 31.14 4.69 -35.29
N LEU A 9 31.09 4.59 -36.61
CA LEU A 9 32.21 4.95 -37.48
C LEU A 9 32.43 6.47 -37.45
N SER A 10 33.67 6.91 -37.25
CA SER A 10 34.02 8.33 -36.98
C SER A 10 34.07 9.24 -38.22
N GLY A 11 34.10 8.67 -39.42
CA GLY A 11 34.17 9.43 -40.68
C GLY A 11 32.93 10.32 -40.89
N ARG A 12 33.13 11.58 -41.32
CA ARG A 12 32.05 12.57 -41.49
C ARG A 12 30.89 12.06 -42.36
N VAL A 13 31.21 11.58 -43.56
CA VAL A 13 30.23 11.01 -44.52
C VAL A 13 29.46 9.83 -43.92
N LYS A 14 30.11 9.00 -43.10
CA LYS A 14 29.48 7.85 -42.46
C LYS A 14 28.52 8.28 -41.34
N ARG A 15 28.85 9.35 -40.61
CA ARG A 15 27.95 9.96 -39.61
C ARG A 15 26.76 10.67 -40.24
N GLU A 16 26.97 11.37 -41.36
CA GLU A 16 25.88 11.96 -42.17
C GLU A 16 24.93 10.86 -42.65
N ARG A 17 25.44 9.79 -43.27
CA ARG A 17 24.61 8.63 -43.67
C ARG A 17 23.89 7.94 -42.52
N LEU A 18 24.51 7.85 -41.35
CA LEU A 18 23.85 7.31 -40.16
C LEU A 18 22.70 8.22 -39.71
N SER A 19 22.88 9.54 -39.76
CA SER A 19 21.81 10.50 -39.46
C SER A 19 20.65 10.36 -40.44
N ASP A 20 20.93 10.29 -41.74
CA ASP A 20 19.91 10.09 -42.77
C ASP A 20 19.19 8.74 -42.58
N TYR A 21 19.94 7.68 -42.28
CA TYR A 21 19.38 6.37 -41.99
C TYR A 21 18.44 6.40 -40.78
N LEU A 22 18.85 7.02 -39.66
CA LEU A 22 18.03 7.10 -38.46
C LEU A 22 16.75 7.92 -38.68
N GLN A 23 16.76 8.90 -39.58
CA GLN A 23 15.61 9.76 -39.88
C GLN A 23 14.68 9.18 -40.96
N THR A 24 15.19 8.34 -41.87
CA THR A 24 14.43 7.87 -43.04
C THR A 24 14.14 6.37 -43.05
N GLN A 25 14.89 5.58 -42.29
CA GLN A 25 14.79 4.11 -42.27
C GLN A 25 14.28 3.57 -40.92
N GLY A 26 14.03 4.44 -39.94
CA GLY A 26 13.35 4.07 -38.70
C GLY A 26 11.88 3.73 -38.96
N SER A 27 11.30 2.85 -38.15
CA SER A 27 9.84 2.70 -38.14
C SER A 27 9.19 4.05 -37.80
N GLY A 28 8.10 4.38 -38.50
CA GLY A 28 7.25 5.52 -38.19
C GLY A 28 6.32 5.29 -36.98
N ASP A 29 6.43 4.13 -36.34
CA ASP A 29 5.64 3.79 -35.16
C ASP A 29 5.91 4.77 -34.02
N ILE A 30 4.84 5.36 -33.49
CA ILE A 30 4.92 6.27 -32.35
C ILE A 30 4.94 5.45 -31.07
N TYR A 31 5.99 5.61 -30.28
CA TYR A 31 6.13 5.00 -28.96
C TYR A 31 5.88 6.01 -27.83
N THR A 32 5.16 5.57 -26.81
CA THR A 32 5.07 6.26 -25.53
C THR A 32 6.22 5.80 -24.64
N ILE A 33 7.11 6.72 -24.26
CA ILE A 33 8.15 6.42 -23.28
C ILE A 33 7.61 6.77 -21.89
N THR A 34 7.66 5.82 -20.96
CA THR A 34 7.20 6.02 -19.59
C THR A 34 8.27 5.62 -18.58
N ASP A 35 8.36 6.38 -17.49
CA ASP A 35 9.28 6.15 -16.38
C ASP A 35 8.59 5.56 -15.13
N ARG A 36 7.33 5.12 -15.29
CA ARG A 36 6.54 4.46 -14.25
C ARG A 36 5.94 3.15 -14.73
N ALA A 37 5.88 2.17 -13.84
CA ALA A 37 5.21 0.90 -14.10
C ALA A 37 3.68 1.02 -13.91
N GLY A 38 2.97 -0.11 -13.86
CA GLY A 38 1.53 -0.16 -13.65
C GLY A 38 0.73 -0.01 -14.95
N TRP A 39 -0.48 0.53 -14.84
CA TRP A 39 -1.41 0.61 -15.97
C TRP A 39 -1.05 1.72 -16.95
N HIS A 40 -1.04 1.36 -18.24
CA HIS A 40 -0.98 2.27 -19.38
C HIS A 40 -1.97 1.81 -20.45
N GLY A 41 -3.14 2.46 -20.51
CA GLY A 41 -4.24 1.95 -21.34
C GLY A 41 -4.64 0.55 -20.89
N ASN A 42 -4.61 -0.42 -21.80
CA ASN A 42 -4.88 -1.84 -21.51
C ASN A 42 -3.62 -2.69 -21.29
N ALA A 43 -2.45 -2.06 -21.21
CA ALA A 43 -1.21 -2.73 -20.86
C ALA A 43 -0.87 -2.51 -19.38
N TYR A 44 -0.25 -3.51 -18.74
CA TYR A 44 0.30 -3.39 -17.38
C TYR A 44 1.80 -3.66 -17.41
N ILE A 45 2.58 -2.68 -16.98
CA ILE A 45 4.04 -2.76 -16.96
C ILE A 45 4.50 -3.20 -15.58
N LEU A 46 5.40 -4.18 -15.54
CA LEU A 46 6.09 -4.61 -14.33
C LEU A 46 7.47 -3.94 -14.22
N PRO A 47 8.08 -3.93 -13.02
CA PRO A 47 9.30 -3.15 -12.78
C PRO A 47 10.56 -3.71 -13.48
N ASN A 48 10.49 -4.94 -14.01
CA ASN A 48 11.50 -5.50 -14.91
C ASN A 48 11.34 -5.04 -16.37
N GLY A 49 10.30 -4.28 -16.71
CA GLY A 49 9.94 -3.86 -18.07
C GLY A 49 9.04 -4.84 -18.83
N GLU A 50 8.68 -5.98 -18.23
CA GLU A 50 7.67 -6.88 -18.79
C GLU A 50 6.33 -6.14 -18.91
N THR A 51 5.71 -6.25 -20.08
CA THR A 51 4.41 -5.63 -20.34
C THR A 51 3.38 -6.73 -20.58
N ILE A 52 2.42 -6.86 -19.66
CA ILE A 52 1.28 -7.75 -19.81
C ILE A 52 0.29 -7.06 -20.74
N ASN A 53 -0.15 -7.79 -21.78
CA ASN A 53 -0.96 -7.26 -22.88
C ASN A 53 -0.23 -6.15 -23.68
N ALA A 54 0.96 -6.49 -24.20
CA ALA A 54 1.82 -5.59 -24.96
C ALA A 54 1.34 -5.36 -26.41
N GLU A 55 0.48 -6.23 -26.95
CA GLU A 55 0.03 -6.13 -28.33
C GLU A 55 -0.73 -4.80 -28.57
N GLY A 56 -0.22 -3.99 -29.50
CA GLY A 56 -0.75 -2.66 -29.81
C GLY A 56 -0.36 -1.55 -28.82
N ALA A 57 0.29 -1.89 -27.70
CA ALA A 57 0.85 -0.92 -26.76
C ALA A 57 2.28 -0.59 -27.18
N ASN A 58 2.46 0.37 -28.10
CA ASN A 58 3.77 0.95 -28.43
C ASN A 58 4.31 1.73 -27.22
N ILE A 59 4.77 1.03 -26.18
CA ILE A 59 5.19 1.61 -24.90
C ILE A 59 6.58 1.11 -24.55
N LEU A 60 7.48 2.03 -24.20
CA LEU A 60 8.83 1.74 -23.73
C LEU A 60 8.97 2.17 -22.28
N TYR A 61 9.29 1.20 -21.42
CA TYR A 61 9.60 1.47 -20.02
C TYR A 61 11.05 1.92 -19.85
N ASN A 62 11.24 3.11 -19.30
CA ASN A 62 12.52 3.73 -18.95
C ASN A 62 12.47 4.28 -17.51
N GLY A 63 11.94 3.47 -16.59
CA GLY A 63 11.91 3.75 -15.16
C GLY A 63 13.08 3.10 -14.41
N ASP A 64 12.97 3.04 -13.09
CA ASP A 64 13.95 2.35 -12.25
C ASP A 64 13.82 0.83 -12.45
N THR A 65 14.89 0.21 -12.94
CA THR A 65 15.01 -1.23 -13.18
C THR A 65 16.02 -1.89 -12.25
N SER A 66 16.43 -1.22 -11.16
CA SER A 66 17.43 -1.74 -10.20
C SER A 66 17.03 -3.08 -9.58
N GLN A 67 15.72 -3.34 -9.43
CA GLN A 67 15.17 -4.59 -8.92
C GLN A 67 14.61 -5.52 -10.00
N ARG A 68 15.00 -5.35 -11.27
CA ARG A 68 14.44 -6.13 -12.40
C ARG A 68 14.53 -7.65 -12.19
N GLU A 69 15.62 -8.12 -11.57
CA GLU A 69 15.87 -9.55 -11.34
C GLU A 69 14.89 -10.14 -10.33
N GLY A 70 14.28 -9.30 -9.49
CA GLY A 70 13.26 -9.71 -8.52
C GLY A 70 11.88 -9.89 -9.13
N TYR A 71 11.57 -9.29 -10.28
CA TYR A 71 10.24 -9.41 -10.91
C TYR A 71 10.22 -10.50 -11.97
N THR A 72 10.58 -11.72 -11.62
CA THR A 72 10.53 -12.90 -12.50
C THR A 72 9.41 -13.85 -12.05
N GLU A 73 9.12 -14.88 -12.85
CA GLU A 73 8.23 -15.98 -12.48
C GLU A 73 9.07 -17.20 -12.10
N SER A 74 8.68 -17.88 -11.02
CA SER A 74 9.25 -19.17 -10.62
C SER A 74 8.15 -20.09 -10.12
N GLY A 75 8.13 -21.33 -10.61
CA GLY A 75 7.05 -22.29 -10.37
C GLY A 75 5.76 -21.93 -11.11
N SER A 76 4.72 -22.75 -10.91
CA SER A 76 3.39 -22.50 -11.45
C SER A 76 2.48 -21.79 -10.44
N LEU A 77 1.38 -21.21 -10.93
CA LEU A 77 0.33 -20.65 -10.07
C LEU A 77 -0.25 -21.69 -9.10
N GLU A 78 -0.42 -22.93 -9.58
CA GLU A 78 -0.96 -24.02 -8.76
C GLU A 78 -0.01 -24.39 -7.62
N GLU A 79 1.28 -24.48 -7.89
CA GLU A 79 2.29 -24.73 -6.86
C GLU A 79 2.34 -23.58 -5.85
N TRP A 80 2.29 -22.32 -6.30
CA TRP A 80 2.23 -21.16 -5.39
C TRP A 80 1.00 -21.22 -4.48
N ARG A 81 -0.16 -21.56 -5.05
CA ARG A 81 -1.42 -21.71 -4.32
C ARG A 81 -1.33 -22.80 -3.25
N GLN A 82 -0.81 -23.97 -3.61
CA GLN A 82 -0.74 -25.13 -2.72
C GLN A 82 0.36 -25.03 -1.66
N GLU A 83 1.50 -24.41 -1.98
CA GLU A 83 2.67 -24.39 -1.10
C GLU A 83 2.81 -23.09 -0.29
N ALA A 84 2.26 -21.96 -0.77
CA ALA A 84 2.37 -20.67 -0.10
C ALA A 84 1.00 -20.08 0.28
N ALA A 85 0.12 -19.87 -0.69
CA ALA A 85 -1.09 -19.06 -0.48
C ALA A 85 -2.13 -19.72 0.45
N ARG A 86 -2.29 -21.05 0.38
CA ARG A 86 -3.32 -21.79 1.14
C ARG A 86 -3.27 -21.57 2.65
N TYR A 87 -2.09 -21.24 3.21
CA TYR A 87 -1.92 -21.02 4.64
C TYR A 87 -2.46 -19.67 5.11
N ALA A 88 -2.85 -18.80 4.17
CA ALA A 88 -3.62 -17.61 4.53
C ALA A 88 -5.07 -17.96 4.92
N GLU A 89 -5.61 -19.11 4.50
CA GLU A 89 -6.99 -19.49 4.84
C GLU A 89 -7.15 -19.60 6.36
N GLY A 90 -7.99 -18.75 6.95
CA GLY A 90 -8.17 -18.68 8.39
C GLY A 90 -7.05 -17.99 9.16
N ASN A 91 -6.07 -17.37 8.49
CA ASN A 91 -5.03 -16.53 9.09
C ASN A 91 -5.18 -15.06 8.66
N SER A 92 -5.72 -14.25 9.57
CA SER A 92 -6.15 -12.86 9.35
C SER A 92 -5.03 -11.95 8.80
N ARG A 93 -3.83 -11.99 9.38
CA ARG A 93 -2.69 -11.16 8.97
C ARG A 93 -2.12 -11.56 7.61
N LEU A 94 -2.15 -12.84 7.27
CA LEU A 94 -1.72 -13.32 5.95
C LEU A 94 -2.73 -12.93 4.86
N CYS A 95 -4.03 -13.08 5.13
CA CYS A 95 -5.08 -12.58 4.26
C CYS A 95 -4.95 -11.07 4.06
N LEU A 96 -4.74 -10.30 5.12
CA LEU A 96 -4.54 -8.85 5.04
C LEU A 96 -3.37 -8.49 4.10
N ALA A 97 -2.22 -9.17 4.26
CA ALA A 97 -1.05 -8.93 3.44
C ALA A 97 -1.26 -9.30 1.95
N LEU A 98 -1.86 -10.46 1.68
CA LEU A 98 -2.22 -10.87 0.31
C LEU A 98 -3.26 -9.94 -0.32
N GLY A 99 -4.31 -9.60 0.43
CA GLY A 99 -5.36 -8.70 -0.02
C GLY A 99 -4.81 -7.34 -0.41
N LEU A 100 -3.91 -6.78 0.40
CA LEU A 100 -3.24 -5.52 0.10
C LEU A 100 -2.36 -5.61 -1.16
N SER A 101 -1.68 -6.73 -1.38
CA SER A 101 -0.86 -6.95 -2.58
C SER A 101 -1.70 -7.05 -3.85
N LEU A 102 -2.79 -7.80 -3.79
CA LEU A 102 -3.70 -8.05 -4.91
C LEU A 102 -4.61 -6.85 -5.19
N ALA A 103 -4.86 -5.98 -4.19
CA ALA A 103 -5.69 -4.80 -4.36
C ALA A 103 -4.99 -3.65 -5.09
N ALA A 104 -3.66 -3.67 -5.18
CA ALA A 104 -2.91 -2.53 -5.70
C ALA A 104 -3.24 -2.14 -7.15
N PRO A 105 -3.45 -3.09 -8.10
CA PRO A 105 -3.85 -2.76 -9.46
C PRO A 105 -5.21 -2.06 -9.56
N PHE A 106 -6.09 -2.29 -8.59
CA PHE A 106 -7.43 -1.69 -8.57
C PHE A 106 -7.43 -0.21 -8.20
N LEU A 107 -6.35 0.32 -7.60
CA LEU A 107 -6.23 1.76 -7.32
C LEU A 107 -6.44 2.61 -8.58
N ALA A 108 -5.97 2.11 -9.73
CA ALA A 108 -6.15 2.78 -11.00
C ALA A 108 -7.58 2.76 -11.52
N LEU A 109 -8.21 1.60 -11.41
CA LEU A 109 -9.54 1.31 -11.94
C LEU A 109 -10.63 1.99 -11.10
N LEU A 110 -10.39 2.13 -9.80
CA LEU A 110 -11.32 2.71 -8.83
C LEU A 110 -11.04 4.19 -8.54
N HIS A 111 -10.05 4.77 -9.21
CA HIS A 111 -9.60 6.16 -8.99
C HIS A 111 -9.26 6.48 -7.54
N GLU A 112 -8.63 5.53 -6.85
CA GLU A 112 -8.27 5.66 -5.44
C GLU A 112 -6.82 6.15 -5.25
N GLU A 113 -6.60 6.90 -4.17
CA GLU A 113 -5.26 7.25 -3.71
C GLU A 113 -4.51 6.03 -3.20
N GLY A 114 -3.18 6.13 -3.17
CA GLY A 114 -2.34 5.16 -2.47
C GLY A 114 -2.66 5.07 -0.98
N GLY A 115 -2.08 4.08 -0.33
CA GLY A 115 -2.29 3.83 1.09
C GLY A 115 -1.46 2.69 1.60
N GLY A 116 -1.77 2.23 2.80
CA GLY A 116 -1.14 1.05 3.34
C GLY A 116 -1.74 0.59 4.65
N VAL A 117 -1.01 -0.31 5.28
CA VAL A 117 -1.19 -0.79 6.65
C VAL A 117 0.19 -0.95 7.27
N HIS A 118 0.31 -0.67 8.56
CA HIS A 118 1.49 -0.97 9.35
C HIS A 118 1.20 -2.11 10.33
N LEU A 119 1.94 -3.22 10.24
CA LEU A 119 1.90 -4.30 11.22
C LEU A 119 2.88 -4.02 12.37
N ALA A 120 2.34 -3.72 13.54
CA ALA A 120 3.10 -3.45 14.76
C ALA A 120 3.02 -4.62 15.75
N GLY A 121 4.15 -5.06 16.29
CA GLY A 121 4.17 -6.08 17.34
C GLY A 121 5.55 -6.67 17.52
N SER A 122 5.71 -7.61 18.46
CA SER A 122 7.03 -8.08 18.88
C SER A 122 7.86 -8.66 17.74
N SER A 123 9.20 -8.57 17.87
CA SER A 123 10.13 -9.21 16.93
C SER A 123 9.90 -10.72 16.84
N SER A 124 10.30 -11.30 15.71
CA SER A 124 10.25 -12.76 15.48
C SER A 124 8.86 -13.41 15.58
N LYS A 125 7.78 -12.65 15.37
CA LYS A 125 6.39 -13.15 15.37
C LYS A 125 5.79 -13.41 13.98
N GLY A 126 6.58 -13.25 12.91
CA GLY A 126 6.17 -13.58 11.54
C GLY A 126 5.68 -12.40 10.67
N LYS A 127 5.77 -11.15 11.13
CA LYS A 127 5.44 -9.93 10.33
C LYS A 127 6.11 -9.93 8.95
N THR A 128 7.41 -10.21 8.95
CA THR A 128 8.22 -10.36 7.73
C THR A 128 7.70 -11.49 6.83
N THR A 129 7.21 -12.60 7.39
CA THR A 129 6.62 -13.68 6.59
C THR A 129 5.36 -13.23 5.85
N ALA A 130 4.50 -12.44 6.49
CA ALA A 130 3.34 -11.85 5.82
C ALA A 130 3.77 -10.95 4.65
N ALA A 131 4.79 -10.12 4.86
CA ALA A 131 5.35 -9.27 3.79
C ALA A 131 5.98 -10.09 2.66
N ASN A 132 6.73 -11.13 2.97
CA ASN A 132 7.35 -12.01 1.97
C ASN A 132 6.29 -12.74 1.13
N LEU A 133 5.23 -13.25 1.77
CA LEU A 133 4.10 -13.87 1.08
C LEU A 133 3.41 -12.87 0.14
N ALA A 134 3.16 -11.64 0.60
CA ALA A 134 2.55 -10.59 -0.21
C ALA A 134 3.43 -10.18 -1.41
N LEU A 135 4.75 -10.11 -1.23
CA LEU A 135 5.71 -9.84 -2.31
C LEU A 135 5.77 -10.99 -3.33
N SER A 136 5.63 -12.24 -2.89
CA SER A 136 5.66 -13.42 -3.76
C SER A 136 4.58 -13.41 -4.85
N VAL A 137 3.51 -12.63 -4.68
CA VAL A 137 2.52 -12.39 -5.73
C VAL A 137 3.16 -11.83 -6.99
N TRP A 138 4.11 -10.90 -6.86
CA TRP A 138 4.68 -10.12 -7.97
C TRP A 138 6.10 -10.51 -8.34
N GLY A 139 6.85 -11.20 -7.46
CA GLY A 139 8.24 -11.56 -7.72
C GLY A 139 8.93 -12.15 -6.50
N SER A 140 10.24 -12.37 -6.60
CA SER A 140 11.06 -12.85 -5.49
C SER A 140 11.18 -11.80 -4.41
N TYR A 141 10.64 -12.11 -3.22
CA TYR A 141 10.70 -11.20 -2.07
C TYR A 141 12.14 -10.86 -1.69
N GLU A 142 13.11 -11.75 -1.93
CA GLU A 142 14.52 -11.54 -1.59
C GLU A 142 15.14 -10.37 -2.34
N ALA A 143 14.68 -10.12 -3.57
CA ALA A 143 15.16 -9.04 -4.43
C ALA A 143 14.24 -7.81 -4.43
N THR A 144 12.94 -7.97 -4.13
CA THR A 144 11.96 -6.88 -4.23
C THR A 144 11.65 -6.19 -2.90
N LYS A 145 12.00 -6.80 -1.77
CA LYS A 145 11.74 -6.24 -0.43
C LYS A 145 12.53 -4.95 -0.23
N SER A 146 11.91 -3.98 0.43
CA SER A 146 12.51 -2.69 0.73
C SER A 146 12.41 -2.41 2.22
N ASN A 147 13.29 -1.53 2.72
CA ASN A 147 13.30 -1.10 4.12
C ASN A 147 13.02 0.41 4.20
N TRP A 148 12.82 0.90 5.41
CA TRP A 148 12.63 2.33 5.67
C TRP A 148 13.93 3.14 5.69
N ASP A 149 15.09 2.48 5.73
CA ASP A 149 16.39 3.13 5.66
C ASP A 149 16.78 3.45 4.21
N THR A 150 16.09 4.42 3.64
CA THR A 150 16.32 4.89 2.26
C THR A 150 16.15 6.40 2.16
N THR A 151 16.70 6.97 1.09
CA THR A 151 16.51 8.40 0.80
C THR A 151 15.10 8.64 0.27
N ALA A 152 14.60 9.88 0.44
CA ALA A 152 13.28 10.25 -0.10
C ALA A 152 13.21 10.04 -1.63
N LEU A 153 14.30 10.26 -2.36
CA LEU A 153 14.37 10.01 -3.80
C LEU A 153 14.35 8.50 -4.11
N GLY A 154 15.12 7.70 -3.37
CA GLY A 154 15.12 6.24 -3.52
C GLY A 154 13.73 5.65 -3.30
N LEU A 155 13.02 6.13 -2.28
CA LEU A 155 11.65 5.71 -2.00
C LEU A 155 10.65 6.16 -3.08
N GLN A 156 10.82 7.35 -3.67
CA GLN A 156 10.01 7.81 -4.80
C GLN A 156 10.25 6.97 -6.06
N ASN A 157 11.51 6.63 -6.36
CA ASN A 157 11.83 5.76 -7.50
C ASN A 157 11.23 4.37 -7.29
N ALA A 158 11.33 3.81 -6.08
CA ALA A 158 10.71 2.56 -5.69
C ALA A 158 9.17 2.61 -5.87
N ALA A 159 8.54 3.73 -5.56
CA ALA A 159 7.10 3.93 -5.72
C ALA A 159 6.67 4.06 -7.19
N LEU A 160 7.43 4.80 -8.01
CA LEU A 160 7.22 4.93 -9.46
C LEU A 160 7.41 3.61 -10.19
N ALA A 161 8.45 2.86 -9.82
CA ALA A 161 8.73 1.54 -10.35
C ALA A 161 7.60 0.56 -10.02
N ARG A 162 6.77 0.83 -9.02
CA ARG A 162 5.64 -0.02 -8.60
C ARG A 162 4.30 0.70 -8.67
N ASN A 163 4.15 1.71 -9.54
CA ASN A 163 2.88 2.42 -9.69
C ASN A 163 1.74 1.43 -9.98
N ASP A 164 0.58 1.66 -9.37
CA ASP A 164 -0.56 0.74 -9.35
C ASP A 164 -0.22 -0.66 -8.79
N GLY A 165 0.82 -0.73 -7.97
CA GLY A 165 1.42 -1.96 -7.46
C GLY A 165 1.72 -1.90 -5.97
N PHE A 166 2.17 -3.05 -5.45
CA PHE A 166 2.38 -3.29 -4.02
C PHE A 166 3.83 -3.01 -3.60
N LEU A 167 4.01 -2.38 -2.43
CA LEU A 167 5.32 -2.10 -1.83
C LEU A 167 5.36 -2.64 -0.39
N ALA A 168 6.36 -3.46 -0.06
CA ALA A 168 6.62 -3.83 1.33
C ALA A 168 7.82 -3.02 1.87
N LEU A 169 7.60 -2.34 2.99
CA LEU A 169 8.60 -1.55 3.71
C LEU A 169 8.83 -2.16 5.09
N ASP A 170 9.86 -3.00 5.21
CA ASP A 170 10.15 -3.73 6.44
C ASP A 170 10.91 -2.86 7.44
N GLU A 171 10.67 -3.12 8.73
CA GLU A 171 11.42 -2.60 9.87
C GLU A 171 11.53 -1.06 9.91
N ILE A 172 10.39 -0.39 10.13
CA ILE A 172 10.33 1.08 10.24
C ILE A 172 11.24 1.64 11.35
N GLY A 173 11.53 0.83 12.38
CA GLY A 173 12.43 1.16 13.47
C GLY A 173 13.91 1.26 13.09
N GLN A 174 14.32 0.72 11.93
CA GLN A 174 15.71 0.80 11.47
C GLN A 174 16.09 2.15 10.87
N THR A 175 15.13 3.07 10.69
CA THR A 175 15.44 4.39 10.15
C THR A 175 16.38 5.17 11.07
N ALA A 176 17.44 5.74 10.51
CA ALA A 176 18.40 6.54 11.27
C ALA A 176 17.80 7.85 11.82
N ASP A 177 16.67 8.32 11.28
CA ASP A 177 16.00 9.55 11.72
C ASP A 177 14.47 9.40 11.75
N PRO A 178 13.89 8.97 12.89
CA PRO A 178 12.46 8.81 13.06
C PRO A 178 11.63 10.06 12.74
N ARG A 179 12.20 11.28 12.85
CA ARG A 179 11.50 12.54 12.54
C ARG A 179 11.04 12.63 11.08
N ARG A 180 11.68 11.86 10.20
CA ARG A 180 11.38 11.85 8.76
C ARG A 180 10.21 10.94 8.41
N ILE A 181 9.86 9.98 9.28
CA ILE A 181 8.79 9.00 9.03
C ILE A 181 7.47 9.68 8.62
N PRO A 182 6.92 10.69 9.34
CA PRO A 182 5.68 11.34 8.94
C PRO A 182 5.72 11.88 7.51
N GLN A 183 6.81 12.55 7.13
CA GLN A 183 6.95 13.14 5.80
C GLN A 183 7.18 12.07 4.72
N MET A 184 7.90 10.99 5.03
CA MET A 184 8.12 9.88 4.10
C MET A 184 6.80 9.15 3.82
N VAL A 185 6.05 8.80 4.86
CA VAL A 185 4.71 8.19 4.76
C VAL A 185 3.80 9.09 3.92
N TYR A 186 3.73 10.38 4.25
CA TYR A 186 2.93 11.35 3.51
C TYR A 186 3.34 11.44 2.03
N SER A 187 4.64 11.54 1.75
CA SER A 187 5.16 11.70 0.38
C SER A 187 4.89 10.48 -0.49
N VAL A 188 5.08 9.27 0.02
CA VAL A 188 4.88 8.05 -0.78
C VAL A 188 3.40 7.77 -0.97
N ILE A 189 2.61 7.88 0.10
CA ILE A 189 1.19 7.54 0.02
C ILE A 189 0.41 8.55 -0.83
N ASN A 190 0.75 9.83 -0.76
CA ASN A 190 0.09 10.83 -1.59
C ASN A 190 0.40 10.72 -3.08
N GLY A 191 1.45 10.00 -3.46
CA GLY A 191 1.60 9.66 -4.86
C GLY A 191 2.14 10.76 -5.76
N ILE A 192 2.84 11.77 -5.21
CA ILE A 192 3.21 12.98 -5.97
C ILE A 192 4.69 13.35 -5.75
N SER A 193 5.45 13.53 -6.84
CA SER A 193 6.83 14.02 -6.77
C SER A 193 6.86 15.51 -6.42
N LYS A 194 7.92 15.94 -5.72
CA LYS A 194 8.19 17.37 -5.53
C LYS A 194 8.31 18.08 -6.89
N THR A 195 7.70 19.26 -7.02
CA THR A 195 7.83 20.09 -8.21
C THR A 195 9.29 20.48 -8.42
N GLN A 196 9.77 20.37 -9.66
CA GLN A 196 11.12 20.75 -10.04
C GLN A 196 11.06 21.75 -11.19
N GLY A 197 11.88 22.80 -11.14
CA GLY A 197 12.04 23.73 -12.26
C GLY A 197 12.58 23.04 -13.51
N ALA A 198 12.09 23.43 -14.68
CA ALA A 198 12.64 23.02 -15.96
C ALA A 198 13.83 23.91 -16.34
N LYS A 199 14.78 23.36 -17.12
CA LYS A 199 15.98 24.10 -17.56
C LYS A 199 15.62 25.29 -18.45
N ASP A 200 14.56 25.15 -19.23
CA ASP A 200 14.14 26.13 -20.24
C ASP A 200 13.02 27.07 -19.72
N GLY A 201 12.81 27.11 -18.40
CA GLY A 201 11.73 27.88 -17.75
C GLY A 201 10.47 27.05 -17.46
N GLY A 202 9.71 27.46 -16.44
CA GLY A 202 8.56 26.71 -15.93
C GLY A 202 8.94 25.51 -15.06
N ASN A 203 8.01 24.57 -14.87
CA ASN A 203 8.21 23.36 -14.07
C ASN A 203 8.23 22.10 -14.94
N ARG A 204 9.05 21.11 -14.58
CA ARG A 204 8.98 19.76 -15.14
C ARG A 204 7.61 19.15 -14.85
N LYS A 205 7.16 18.26 -15.73
CA LYS A 205 5.96 17.46 -15.51
C LYS A 205 6.09 16.73 -14.18
N GLN A 206 5.12 16.95 -13.29
CA GLN A 206 5.07 16.30 -11.99
C GLN A 206 4.79 14.82 -12.20
N LYS A 207 5.58 13.96 -11.55
CA LYS A 207 5.36 12.52 -11.59
C LYS A 207 4.34 12.15 -10.52
N THR A 208 3.44 11.24 -10.88
CA THR A 208 2.46 10.69 -9.95
C THR A 208 2.45 9.17 -9.97
N TRP A 209 2.17 8.60 -8.81
CA TRP A 209 2.06 7.17 -8.59
C TRP A 209 0.96 6.85 -7.58
N ARG A 210 0.55 5.58 -7.53
CA ARG A 210 -0.33 5.03 -6.50
C ARG A 210 0.22 3.69 -6.05
N ASN A 211 0.36 3.45 -4.75
CA ASN A 211 0.81 2.16 -4.23
C ASN A 211 -0.03 1.74 -3.04
N LEU A 212 -0.11 0.43 -2.82
CA LEU A 212 -0.49 -0.12 -1.52
C LEU A 212 0.76 -0.59 -0.78
N ILE A 213 0.91 -0.15 0.47
CA ILE A 213 2.11 -0.35 1.27
C ILE A 213 1.85 -1.25 2.47
N LEU A 214 2.59 -2.34 2.60
CA LEU A 214 2.69 -3.06 3.87
C LEU A 214 3.96 -2.61 4.60
N SER A 215 3.78 -1.94 5.73
CA SER A 215 4.86 -1.56 6.63
C SER A 215 4.92 -2.52 7.82
N THR A 216 6.09 -2.75 8.39
CA THR A 216 6.26 -3.57 9.61
C THR A 216 7.13 -2.84 10.64
N GLY A 217 6.94 -3.15 11.92
CA GLY A 217 7.76 -2.63 13.00
C GLY A 217 7.49 -3.30 14.34
N GLU A 218 8.37 -3.05 15.31
CA GLU A 218 8.18 -3.53 16.69
C GLU A 218 7.11 -2.74 17.44
N THR A 219 7.05 -1.42 17.20
CA THR A 219 6.09 -0.49 17.77
C THR A 219 5.35 0.25 16.66
N ASN A 220 4.19 0.83 16.98
CA ASN A 220 3.48 1.68 16.03
C ASN A 220 4.31 2.94 15.70
N PRO A 221 4.06 3.59 14.54
CA PRO A 221 4.86 4.73 14.11
C PRO A 221 4.83 5.90 15.11
N GLU A 222 3.69 6.13 15.77
CA GLU A 222 3.52 7.22 16.75
C GLU A 222 4.45 7.04 17.96
N SER A 223 4.49 5.84 18.54
CA SER A 223 5.40 5.48 19.63
C SER A 223 6.87 5.50 19.21
N LEU A 224 7.19 5.07 17.98
CA LEU A 224 8.56 5.12 17.46
C LEU A 224 9.08 6.56 17.30
N ILE A 225 8.19 7.45 16.83
CA ILE A 225 8.52 8.87 16.63
C ILE A 225 8.66 9.59 17.99
N GLY A 226 7.73 9.34 18.92
CA GLY A 226 7.66 10.01 20.22
C GLY A 226 7.59 11.53 20.05
N ASP A 227 8.25 12.28 20.95
CA ASP A 227 8.23 13.75 20.93
C ASP A 227 9.04 14.40 19.79
N ARG A 228 9.66 13.58 18.93
CA ARG A 228 10.57 14.09 17.89
C ARG A 228 9.82 14.70 16.70
N ALA A 229 8.59 14.29 16.44
CA ALA A 229 7.71 14.83 15.41
C ALA A 229 6.24 14.44 15.66
N GLN A 230 5.30 15.05 14.93
CA GLN A 230 3.88 14.75 15.10
C GLN A 230 3.38 13.69 14.12
N TRP A 231 2.76 12.62 14.65
CA TRP A 231 1.94 11.71 13.87
C TRP A 231 0.50 12.23 13.81
N ARG A 232 0.10 12.81 12.67
CA ARG A 232 -1.21 13.48 12.49
C ARG A 232 -2.30 12.50 12.01
N ALA A 233 -3.59 12.84 12.15
CA ALA A 233 -4.68 12.04 11.59
C ALA A 233 -4.49 11.73 10.09
N GLY A 234 -3.95 12.67 9.33
CA GLY A 234 -3.64 12.45 7.91
C GLY A 234 -2.69 11.28 7.65
N ASN A 235 -1.76 11.00 8.57
CA ASN A 235 -0.87 9.85 8.53
C ASN A 235 -1.59 8.58 9.01
N ARG A 236 -2.29 8.65 10.15
CA ARG A 236 -3.11 7.53 10.69
C ARG A 236 -4.09 6.99 9.65
N ALA A 237 -4.81 7.87 8.96
CA ALA A 237 -5.79 7.47 7.97
C ALA A 237 -5.19 6.84 6.70
N ARG A 238 -3.89 7.07 6.46
CA ARG A 238 -3.18 6.59 5.28
C ARG A 238 -2.43 5.30 5.54
N LEU A 239 -1.81 5.20 6.71
CA LEU A 239 -1.07 4.06 7.20
C LEU A 239 -1.58 3.67 8.61
N PRO A 240 -2.80 3.12 8.72
CA PRO A 240 -3.31 2.58 9.98
C PRO A 240 -2.39 1.48 10.50
N ASP A 241 -2.15 1.50 11.79
CA ASP A 241 -1.48 0.45 12.52
C ASP A 241 -2.46 -0.69 12.86
N ILE A 242 -2.04 -1.92 12.62
CA ILE A 242 -2.77 -3.15 12.95
C ILE A 242 -1.85 -3.96 13.85
N GLN A 243 -2.38 -4.45 14.97
CA GLN A 243 -1.64 -5.36 15.85
C GLN A 243 -1.22 -6.61 15.06
N ALA A 244 0.07 -6.91 15.05
CA ALA A 244 0.60 -8.05 14.32
C ALA A 244 0.25 -9.37 14.99
N GLU A 245 0.25 -9.41 16.32
CA GLU A 245 0.07 -10.65 17.08
C GLU A 245 -1.41 -11.07 17.12
N ALA A 246 -1.66 -12.29 16.68
CA ALA A 246 -2.86 -13.09 16.89
C ALA A 246 -2.54 -14.18 17.94
N LYS A 247 -2.92 -15.44 17.70
CA LYS A 247 -2.77 -16.53 18.69
C LYS A 247 -1.34 -17.09 18.79
N HIS A 248 -0.66 -17.26 17.65
CA HIS A 248 0.64 -17.93 17.56
C HIS A 248 1.68 -17.06 16.84
N GLY A 249 1.84 -15.79 17.26
CA GLY A 249 2.49 -14.77 16.44
C GLY A 249 1.45 -14.18 15.48
N ILE A 250 1.77 -13.99 14.21
CA ILE A 250 0.77 -13.48 13.22
C ILE A 250 -0.34 -14.49 12.84
N TYR A 251 -0.30 -15.71 13.39
CA TYR A 251 -1.16 -16.81 12.98
C TYR A 251 -2.32 -17.04 13.95
N ASP A 252 -3.52 -17.14 13.41
CA ASP A 252 -4.74 -17.60 14.08
C ASP A 252 -4.83 -19.14 14.10
N THR A 253 -4.27 -19.80 13.07
CA THR A 253 -4.23 -21.26 12.93
C THR A 253 -2.88 -21.73 12.39
N LEU A 254 -2.42 -22.87 12.89
CA LEU A 254 -1.11 -23.43 12.55
C LEU A 254 -1.14 -24.41 11.37
N HIS A 255 -2.31 -24.74 10.81
CA HIS A 255 -2.44 -25.69 9.69
C HIS A 255 -1.67 -27.02 9.87
N GLY A 256 -1.64 -27.55 11.09
CA GLY A 256 -0.94 -28.81 11.42
C GLY A 256 0.56 -28.66 11.67
N PHE A 257 1.13 -27.46 11.64
CA PHE A 257 2.50 -27.20 12.11
C PHE A 257 2.56 -27.13 13.64
N THR A 258 3.73 -27.40 14.20
CA THR A 258 3.94 -27.45 15.66
C THR A 258 3.84 -26.07 16.32
N ASP A 259 4.25 -25.03 15.61
CA ASP A 259 4.28 -23.64 16.08
C ASP A 259 4.35 -22.66 14.91
N GLY A 260 4.21 -21.37 15.23
CA GLY A 260 4.26 -20.29 14.23
C GLY A 260 5.63 -20.11 13.57
N ALA A 261 6.72 -20.52 14.19
CA ALA A 261 8.05 -20.43 13.59
C ALA A 261 8.18 -21.46 12.45
N LYS A 262 7.69 -22.68 12.64
CA LYS A 262 7.67 -23.73 11.60
C LYS A 262 6.74 -23.40 10.45
N LEU A 263 5.58 -22.82 10.72
CA LEU A 263 4.73 -22.30 9.67
C LEU A 263 5.41 -21.15 8.90
N SER A 264 6.09 -20.24 9.61
CA SER A 264 6.84 -19.15 8.99
C SER A 264 7.97 -19.63 8.07
N GLU A 265 8.74 -20.61 8.54
CA GLU A 265 9.82 -21.26 7.78
C GLU A 265 9.28 -21.89 6.49
N HIS A 266 8.15 -22.59 6.60
CA HIS A 266 7.50 -23.22 5.44
C HIS A 266 7.03 -22.19 4.41
N ILE A 267 6.28 -21.17 4.83
CA ILE A 267 5.74 -20.14 3.94
C ILE A 267 6.88 -19.38 3.26
N ASN A 268 7.91 -18.96 4.01
CA ASN A 268 9.05 -18.25 3.42
C ASN A 268 9.77 -19.11 2.38
N ARG A 269 10.02 -20.39 2.68
CA ARG A 269 10.66 -21.32 1.74
C ARG A 269 9.83 -21.53 0.47
N ALA A 270 8.51 -21.63 0.60
CA ALA A 270 7.61 -21.75 -0.54
C ALA A 270 7.61 -20.45 -1.37
N ALA A 271 7.43 -19.29 -0.72
CA ALA A 271 7.44 -17.97 -1.35
C ALA A 271 8.77 -17.62 -2.04
N ALA A 272 9.90 -18.20 -1.58
CA ALA A 272 11.21 -18.03 -2.21
C ALA A 272 11.36 -18.87 -3.49
N LYS A 273 10.58 -19.95 -3.64
CA LYS A 273 10.67 -20.87 -4.78
C LYS A 273 9.53 -20.68 -5.78
N LYS A 274 8.36 -20.26 -5.30
CA LYS A 274 7.13 -20.09 -6.06
C LYS A 274 6.73 -18.63 -5.94
N TYR A 275 6.84 -17.86 -7.02
CA TYR A 275 6.54 -16.44 -7.00
C TYR A 275 6.29 -15.87 -8.40
N GLY A 276 5.73 -14.66 -8.45
CA GLY A 276 5.54 -13.86 -9.66
C GLY A 276 4.30 -14.24 -10.47
N THR A 277 3.89 -15.51 -10.45
CA THR A 277 2.80 -16.05 -11.28
C THR A 277 1.41 -15.51 -10.91
N ALA A 278 1.13 -15.32 -9.61
CA ALA A 278 -0.17 -14.86 -9.13
C ALA A 278 -0.51 -13.43 -9.58
N GLY A 279 0.47 -12.51 -9.53
CA GLY A 279 0.28 -11.13 -9.98
C GLY A 279 0.01 -11.06 -11.48
N ARG A 280 0.75 -11.82 -12.31
CA ARG A 280 0.47 -11.90 -13.75
C ARG A 280 -0.93 -12.47 -14.02
N ALA A 281 -1.30 -13.54 -13.32
CA ALA A 281 -2.60 -14.17 -13.47
C ALA A 281 -3.74 -13.22 -13.09
N LEU A 282 -3.60 -12.44 -12.01
CA LEU A 282 -4.55 -11.41 -11.63
C LEU A 282 -4.73 -10.34 -12.73
N ILE A 283 -3.63 -9.81 -13.27
CA ILE A 283 -3.73 -8.80 -14.34
C ILE A 283 -4.43 -9.37 -15.57
N ARG A 284 -4.12 -10.62 -15.96
CA ARG A 284 -4.81 -11.29 -17.08
C ARG A 284 -6.30 -11.50 -16.79
N GLN A 285 -6.67 -11.85 -15.55
CA GLN A 285 -8.06 -11.97 -15.13
C GLN A 285 -8.80 -10.61 -15.24
N ILE A 286 -8.21 -9.53 -14.72
CA ILE A 286 -8.78 -8.17 -14.83
C ILE A 286 -9.01 -7.76 -16.29
N LEU A 287 -8.05 -8.08 -17.17
CA LEU A 287 -8.17 -7.77 -18.59
C LEU A 287 -9.23 -8.64 -19.29
N SER A 288 -9.34 -9.92 -18.90
CA SER A 288 -10.34 -10.84 -19.44
C SER A 288 -11.76 -10.46 -19.04
N ASP A 289 -11.96 -10.03 -17.79
CA ASP A 289 -13.26 -9.62 -17.27
C ASP A 289 -13.67 -8.23 -17.82
N GLY A 290 -12.69 -7.43 -18.26
CA GLY A 290 -12.85 -6.01 -18.55
C GLY A 290 -12.63 -5.17 -17.30
N LYS A 291 -11.87 -4.08 -17.43
CA LYS A 291 -11.44 -3.25 -16.30
C LYS A 291 -12.60 -2.63 -15.55
N GLU A 292 -13.60 -2.15 -16.28
CA GLU A 292 -14.80 -1.54 -15.73
C GLU A 292 -15.62 -2.56 -14.95
N ALA A 293 -15.87 -3.75 -15.50
CA ALA A 293 -16.61 -4.82 -14.82
C ALA A 293 -15.86 -5.34 -13.59
N ALA A 294 -14.52 -5.44 -13.66
CA ALA A 294 -13.69 -5.80 -12.51
C ALA A 294 -13.80 -4.75 -11.40
N ALA A 295 -13.77 -3.45 -11.74
CA ALA A 295 -13.99 -2.36 -10.79
C ALA A 295 -15.38 -2.41 -10.14
N GLU A 296 -16.43 -2.60 -10.94
CA GLU A 296 -17.81 -2.72 -10.45
C GLU A 296 -17.97 -3.89 -9.49
N THR A 297 -17.32 -5.02 -9.77
CA THR A 297 -17.33 -6.19 -8.89
C THR A 297 -16.71 -5.88 -7.53
N ILE A 298 -15.58 -5.16 -7.52
CA ILE A 298 -14.93 -4.73 -6.27
C ILE A 298 -15.83 -3.75 -5.51
N GLU A 299 -16.43 -2.76 -6.16
CA GLU A 299 -17.34 -1.80 -5.53
C GLU A 299 -18.59 -2.47 -4.96
N ALA A 300 -19.21 -3.41 -5.68
CA ALA A 300 -20.35 -4.18 -5.18
C ALA A 300 -19.97 -4.99 -3.93
N THR A 301 -18.80 -5.62 -3.95
CA THR A 301 -18.28 -6.36 -2.79
C THR A 301 -18.06 -5.42 -1.60
N ARG A 302 -17.47 -4.23 -1.83
CA ARG A 302 -17.29 -3.19 -0.79
C ARG A 302 -18.60 -2.74 -0.19
N ALA A 303 -19.61 -2.48 -1.02
CA ALA A 303 -20.93 -2.06 -0.55
C ALA A 303 -21.52 -3.08 0.42
N ARG A 304 -21.48 -4.37 0.07
CA ARG A 304 -21.96 -5.46 0.93
C ARG A 304 -21.25 -5.52 2.28
N TYR A 305 -19.93 -5.35 2.31
CA TYR A 305 -19.17 -5.31 3.57
C TYR A 305 -19.50 -4.08 4.41
N LEU A 306 -19.65 -2.91 3.77
CA LEU A 306 -19.98 -1.66 4.46
C LEU A 306 -21.39 -1.68 5.06
N GLU A 307 -22.34 -2.36 4.44
CA GLU A 307 -23.70 -2.54 4.98
C GLU A 307 -23.73 -3.40 6.24
N ALA A 308 -22.79 -4.34 6.38
CA ALA A 308 -22.67 -5.21 7.55
C ALA A 308 -22.02 -4.52 8.76
N LEU A 309 -21.48 -3.31 8.57
CA LEU A 309 -20.77 -2.55 9.60
C LEU A 309 -21.66 -1.48 10.24
N PRO A 310 -21.41 -1.11 11.50
CA PRO A 310 -22.08 0.03 12.11
C PRO A 310 -21.80 1.32 11.31
N PRO A 311 -22.65 2.36 11.43
CA PRO A 311 -22.38 3.66 10.83
C PRO A 311 -21.04 4.21 11.33
N MET A 312 -20.13 4.50 10.41
CA MET A 312 -18.76 4.89 10.72
C MET A 312 -18.33 6.10 9.88
N GLU A 313 -17.61 7.04 10.48
CA GLU A 313 -17.10 8.23 9.80
C GLU A 313 -15.71 8.00 9.18
N GLY A 314 -15.39 8.82 8.18
CA GLY A 314 -14.02 9.09 7.71
C GLY A 314 -13.10 7.88 7.51
N GLN A 315 -12.10 7.77 8.41
CA GLN A 315 -10.93 6.90 8.30
C GLN A 315 -11.29 5.41 8.22
N ALA A 316 -12.25 4.96 9.01
CA ALA A 316 -12.55 3.55 9.13
C ALA A 316 -13.22 3.00 7.85
N ARG A 317 -13.99 3.83 7.13
CA ARG A 317 -14.54 3.47 5.81
C ARG A 317 -13.46 3.28 4.74
N ARG A 318 -12.34 4.01 4.81
CA ARG A 318 -11.22 3.89 3.86
C ARG A 318 -10.46 2.59 4.03
N ILE A 319 -10.43 2.07 5.25
CA ILE A 319 -9.74 0.84 5.59
C ILE A 319 -10.49 -0.36 4.98
N VAL A 320 -11.81 -0.45 5.17
CA VAL A 320 -12.67 -1.52 4.61
C VAL A 320 -12.58 -1.62 3.08
N ARG A 321 -12.51 -0.48 2.39
CA ARG A 321 -12.39 -0.45 0.91
C ARG A 321 -11.16 -1.22 0.40
N ARG A 322 -10.08 -1.30 1.18
CA ARG A 322 -8.83 -1.94 0.75
C ARG A 322 -8.85 -3.47 0.83
N PHE A 323 -9.93 -4.07 1.35
CA PHE A 323 -9.91 -5.44 1.89
C PHE A 323 -10.81 -6.45 1.19
N THR A 324 -11.59 -6.02 0.20
CA THR A 324 -12.60 -6.86 -0.46
C THR A 324 -12.08 -7.61 -1.70
N VAL A 325 -10.82 -7.37 -2.10
CA VAL A 325 -10.24 -7.92 -3.33
C VAL A 325 -9.98 -9.43 -3.26
N LEU A 326 -9.82 -10.00 -2.07
CA LEU A 326 -9.57 -11.44 -1.95
C LEU A 326 -10.69 -12.32 -2.50
N GLU A 327 -11.94 -11.85 -2.47
CA GLU A 327 -13.06 -12.58 -3.08
C GLU A 327 -12.94 -12.60 -4.61
N TYR A 328 -12.63 -11.45 -5.22
CA TYR A 328 -12.37 -11.38 -6.66
C TYR A 328 -11.15 -12.21 -7.08
N ALA A 329 -10.11 -12.23 -6.24
CA ALA A 329 -8.88 -12.98 -6.47
C ALA A 329 -8.96 -14.45 -5.98
N ALA A 330 -10.13 -14.95 -5.59
CA ALA A 330 -10.31 -16.33 -5.15
C ALA A 330 -9.87 -17.38 -6.21
N PRO A 331 -10.10 -17.19 -7.53
CA PRO A 331 -9.57 -18.11 -8.55
C PRO A 331 -8.04 -18.21 -8.57
N ILE A 332 -7.34 -17.14 -8.19
CA ILE A 332 -5.87 -17.05 -8.16
C ILE A 332 -5.33 -17.64 -6.85
N THR A 333 -5.92 -17.24 -5.73
CA THR A 333 -5.42 -17.57 -4.38
C THR A 333 -5.93 -18.90 -3.84
N GLY A 334 -7.06 -19.39 -4.34
CA GLY A 334 -7.77 -20.55 -3.79
C GLY A 334 -8.42 -20.32 -2.43
N LEU A 335 -8.38 -19.09 -1.90
CA LEU A 335 -8.95 -18.75 -0.60
C LEU A 335 -10.46 -18.64 -0.70
N LYS A 336 -11.18 -19.26 0.24
CA LYS A 336 -12.65 -19.29 0.27
C LYS A 336 -13.20 -18.25 1.22
N ALA A 337 -12.58 -18.10 2.38
CA ALA A 337 -13.01 -17.16 3.42
C ALA A 337 -12.03 -15.97 3.59
N GLY A 338 -11.28 -15.63 2.53
CA GLY A 338 -10.27 -14.57 2.59
C GLY A 338 -10.82 -13.23 3.06
N GLY A 339 -11.97 -12.79 2.53
CA GLY A 339 -12.59 -11.52 2.92
C GLY A 339 -13.03 -11.48 4.39
N ALA A 340 -13.56 -12.59 4.93
CA ALA A 340 -13.96 -12.69 6.34
C ALA A 340 -12.74 -12.59 7.29
N ALA A 341 -11.61 -13.22 6.93
CA ALA A 341 -10.39 -13.16 7.71
C ALA A 341 -9.81 -11.73 7.79
N VAL A 342 -9.96 -10.93 6.74
CA VAL A 342 -9.52 -9.51 6.77
C VAL A 342 -10.47 -8.66 7.61
N MET A 343 -11.77 -8.97 7.63
CA MET A 343 -12.72 -8.30 8.52
C MET A 343 -12.40 -8.49 10.00
N GLN A 344 -11.77 -9.61 10.38
CA GLN A 344 -11.27 -9.79 11.74
C GLN A 344 -10.22 -8.73 12.10
N CYS A 345 -9.20 -8.51 11.25
CA CYS A 345 -8.21 -7.45 11.47
C CYS A 345 -8.87 -6.07 11.55
N PHE A 346 -9.92 -5.84 10.75
CA PHE A 346 -10.65 -4.59 10.79
C PHE A 346 -11.43 -4.39 12.08
N HIS A 347 -12.10 -5.42 12.59
CA HIS A 347 -12.82 -5.33 13.87
C HIS A 347 -11.87 -5.12 15.04
N GLU A 348 -10.76 -5.84 15.10
CA GLU A 348 -9.73 -5.64 16.13
C GLU A 348 -9.16 -4.22 16.08
N TRP A 349 -8.87 -3.70 14.88
CA TRP A 349 -8.48 -2.31 14.70
C TRP A 349 -9.55 -1.35 15.21
N LEU A 350 -10.83 -1.62 14.89
CA LEU A 350 -11.94 -0.78 15.29
C LEU A 350 -12.14 -0.78 16.81
N GLU A 351 -11.93 -1.91 17.48
CA GLU A 351 -12.00 -2.03 18.94
C GLU A 351 -10.91 -1.18 19.62
N GLU A 352 -9.70 -1.15 19.07
CA GLU A 352 -8.59 -0.36 19.61
C GLU A 352 -8.69 1.14 19.27
N ASN A 353 -9.32 1.47 18.14
CA ASN A 353 -9.32 2.83 17.59
C ASN A 353 -10.65 3.58 17.75
N GLY A 354 -11.74 2.88 18.06
CA GLY A 354 -13.08 3.46 18.11
C GLY A 354 -13.62 3.88 16.74
N THR A 355 -14.85 4.39 16.71
CA THR A 355 -15.54 4.87 15.49
C THR A 355 -15.39 6.38 15.26
N GLY A 356 -14.76 7.11 16.18
CA GLY A 356 -14.66 8.58 16.21
C GLY A 356 -13.35 9.16 15.65
N ASP A 357 -13.28 10.49 15.59
CA ASP A 357 -12.06 11.20 15.20
C ASP A 357 -11.08 11.29 16.38
N ARG A 358 -10.03 10.47 16.36
CA ARG A 358 -8.96 10.46 17.37
C ARG A 358 -8.30 11.83 17.56
N ASP A 359 -8.30 12.73 16.57
CA ASP A 359 -7.74 14.07 16.79
C ASP A 359 -8.61 14.89 17.74
N ALA A 360 -9.94 14.74 17.68
CA ALA A 360 -10.85 15.38 18.63
C ALA A 360 -10.71 14.77 20.04
N GLU A 361 -10.59 13.44 20.12
CA GLU A 361 -10.41 12.73 21.40
C GLU A 361 -9.04 13.01 22.03
N ALA A 362 -7.97 13.05 21.24
CA ALA A 362 -6.62 13.40 21.70
C ALA A 362 -6.52 14.88 22.09
N ILE A 363 -7.19 15.80 21.39
CA ILE A 363 -7.29 17.20 21.81
C ILE A 363 -8.03 17.29 23.15
N CYS A 364 -9.14 16.57 23.34
CA CYS A 364 -9.84 16.53 24.61
C CYS A 364 -8.98 15.93 25.74
N SER A 365 -8.31 14.80 25.50
CA SER A 365 -7.41 14.19 26.48
C SER A 365 -6.22 15.09 26.81
N GLN A 366 -5.59 15.73 25.82
CA GLN A 366 -4.53 16.71 26.05
C GLN A 366 -5.04 17.95 26.78
N LEU A 367 -6.29 18.37 26.53
CA LEU A 367 -6.93 19.44 27.31
C LEU A 367 -7.15 19.00 28.76
N ASP A 368 -7.61 17.77 28.97
CA ASP A 368 -7.87 17.22 30.30
C ASP A 368 -6.57 17.01 31.08
N ASP A 369 -5.52 16.50 30.44
CA ASP A 369 -4.18 16.35 31.01
C ASP A 369 -3.54 17.72 31.30
N PHE A 370 -3.70 18.70 30.40
CA PHE A 370 -3.27 20.07 30.62
C PHE A 370 -4.03 20.70 31.79
N ILE A 371 -5.35 20.53 31.87
CA ILE A 371 -6.17 21.03 32.98
C ILE A 371 -5.74 20.36 34.28
N ALA A 372 -5.49 19.05 34.29
CA ALA A 372 -5.04 18.31 35.46
C ALA A 372 -3.62 18.72 35.92
N GLN A 373 -2.71 18.95 34.97
CA GLN A 373 -1.32 19.35 35.23
C GLN A 373 -1.20 20.79 35.76
N TYR A 374 -2.12 21.68 35.39
CA TYR A 374 -2.11 23.10 35.78
C TYR A 374 -3.25 23.51 36.72
N ALA A 375 -4.00 22.54 37.28
CA ALA A 375 -5.12 22.78 38.20
C ALA A 375 -4.74 23.57 39.46
N ASP A 376 -3.47 23.52 39.89
CA ASP A 376 -2.97 24.19 41.11
C ASP A 376 -2.31 25.56 40.84
N PHE A 377 -2.32 26.08 39.60
CA PHE A 377 -1.80 27.42 39.32
C PHE A 377 -2.88 28.51 39.55
N PRO A 378 -2.61 29.56 40.35
CA PRO A 378 -3.55 30.65 40.50
C PRO A 378 -3.65 31.48 39.21
N ALA A 379 -4.83 31.39 38.58
CA ALA A 379 -5.40 32.25 37.54
C ALA A 379 -4.80 32.20 36.12
N LEU A 380 -5.42 31.40 35.25
CA LEU A 380 -5.60 31.79 33.85
C LEU A 380 -6.89 32.62 33.73
N PRO A 381 -6.89 33.79 33.08
CA PRO A 381 -8.08 34.60 32.92
C PRO A 381 -9.04 33.88 31.98
N VAL A 382 -10.14 33.38 32.55
CA VAL A 382 -11.25 32.78 31.81
C VAL A 382 -11.79 33.82 30.83
N VAL A 383 -11.58 33.59 29.53
CA VAL A 383 -12.34 34.28 28.49
C VAL A 383 -13.77 33.74 28.57
N GLU A 384 -14.62 34.43 29.31
CA GLU A 384 -16.07 34.22 29.28
C GLU A 384 -16.58 34.40 27.86
N ARG A 385 -16.97 33.30 27.19
CA ARG A 385 -18.01 33.34 26.15
C ARG A 385 -18.77 32.02 26.03
N LYS A 386 -20.02 32.09 26.52
CA LYS A 386 -21.22 31.29 26.18
C LYS A 386 -21.36 29.87 26.74
N ARG A 387 -21.52 29.77 28.07
CA ARG A 387 -22.33 28.74 28.76
C ARG A 387 -23.86 28.98 28.70
N ARG A 388 -24.38 29.57 27.62
CA ARG A 388 -25.83 29.79 27.42
C ARG A 388 -26.29 29.20 26.10
N ALA A 389 -26.33 27.87 26.04
CA ALA A 389 -27.09 27.13 25.01
C ALA A 389 -27.59 25.76 25.50
N ILE A 390 -27.01 25.17 26.55
CA ILE A 390 -27.33 23.80 26.99
C ILE A 390 -28.46 23.73 28.04
N HIS A 391 -28.90 24.87 28.60
CA HIS A 391 -29.99 24.89 29.61
C HIS A 391 -31.39 25.20 29.06
N HIS A 392 -31.53 25.56 27.78
CA HIS A 392 -32.85 25.83 27.21
C HIS A 392 -33.52 24.57 26.59
N ASP A 393 -32.75 23.59 26.11
CA ASP A 393 -33.29 22.37 25.47
C ASP A 393 -33.76 21.31 26.50
N ARG A 394 -33.15 21.25 27.70
CA ARG A 394 -33.59 20.32 28.76
C ARG A 394 -34.97 20.64 29.35
N ARG A 395 -35.41 21.91 29.35
CA ARG A 395 -36.74 22.30 29.87
C ARG A 395 -37.88 22.11 28.86
N GLN A 396 -37.61 22.08 27.55
CA GLN A 396 -38.64 21.78 26.56
C GLN A 396 -38.90 20.27 26.41
N ARG A 397 -37.86 19.43 26.52
CA ARG A 397 -38.02 17.97 26.44
C ARG A 397 -38.72 17.31 27.63
N GLN A 398 -38.74 17.96 28.81
CA GLN A 398 -39.51 17.47 29.96
C GLN A 398 -41.00 17.87 29.94
N ARG A 399 -41.41 18.87 29.15
CA ARG A 399 -42.84 19.25 29.00
C ARG A 399 -43.57 18.43 27.93
N ALA A 400 -42.87 17.83 26.96
CA ALA A 400 -43.46 16.99 25.92
C ALA A 400 -43.61 15.50 26.31
N ARG A 401 -43.36 15.13 27.57
CA ARG A 401 -43.57 13.76 28.12
C ARG A 401 -44.68 13.71 29.18
N ARG A 402 -45.49 14.76 29.33
CA ARG A 402 -46.61 14.84 30.28
C ARG A 402 -47.92 15.39 29.66
N LEU A 403 -48.01 15.39 28.35
CA LEU A 403 -49.22 15.48 27.52
C LEU A 403 -49.10 14.39 26.46
#